data_AF-A0A2P6TLE7-F1
#
_entry.id   AF-A0A2P6TLE7-F1
#
_cell.length_a   1.000
_cell.length_b   1.000
_cell.length_c   1.000
_cell.angle_alpha   90.00
_cell.angle_beta   90.00
_cell.angle_gamma   90.00
#
_symmetry.space_group_name_H-M   'P 1'
#
loop_
_entity.id
_entity.type
_entity.pdbx_description
1 polymer ?
#
loop_
_entity_poly.entity_id
_entity_poly.type
_entity_poly.pdbx_seq_one_letter_code
_entity_poly.pdbx_strand_id
1 'polypeptide(L)'
;MPLALAAPAARLLTRPRPGGRCRLRDVATMASGGIIVTDRDEALKIAIGARTVAVLGIKTESQAGQPAYFVPEYLQGVGCKIIPVPVYYPDVQQILGEPVVRDLRQIKQRVDILDVFRRPQDLAGHLEDILAMEPRPDCVWLQSGISDPDFEQKLADAGIKVVPSRCLKVDRAAAGGRSAL
;
A
#
# COMPACT_ATOMS: atom_id res chain seq x y z
N MET A 1 -9.60 -68.04 -10.84
CA MET A 1 -8.40 -68.49 -11.59
C MET A 1 -8.63 -68.11 -13.06
N PRO A 2 -7.60 -67.69 -13.81
CA PRO A 2 -7.33 -66.29 -14.22
C PRO A 2 -7.53 -66.12 -15.76
N LEU A 3 -7.48 -64.95 -16.38
CA LEU A 3 -6.29 -64.22 -16.87
C LEU A 3 -6.88 -63.05 -17.72
N ALA A 4 -6.65 -61.79 -17.37
CA ALA A 4 -5.63 -60.94 -18.00
C ALA A 4 -5.64 -60.94 -19.55
N LEU A 5 -6.28 -59.95 -20.17
CA LEU A 5 -6.02 -59.56 -21.55
C LEU A 5 -5.32 -58.19 -21.56
N ALA A 6 -4.10 -58.19 -22.09
CA ALA A 6 -3.21 -57.05 -22.18
C ALA A 6 -3.64 -56.04 -23.24
N ALA A 7 -3.36 -54.76 -23.00
CA ALA A 7 -3.31 -53.72 -24.02
C ALA A 7 -1.88 -53.15 -24.07
N PRO A 8 -1.24 -53.03 -25.26
CA PRO A 8 0.06 -52.40 -25.37
C PRO A 8 -0.05 -50.88 -25.52
N ALA A 9 0.86 -50.18 -24.86
CA ALA A 9 1.01 -48.73 -24.91
C ALA A 9 1.53 -48.27 -26.28
N ALA A 10 0.74 -47.46 -26.99
CA ALA A 10 1.18 -46.70 -28.14
C ALA A 10 1.87 -45.41 -27.67
N ARG A 11 3.19 -45.37 -27.82
CA ARG A 11 4.05 -44.22 -27.56
C ARG A 11 4.08 -43.34 -28.80
N LEU A 12 3.28 -42.29 -28.84
CA LEU A 12 3.37 -41.23 -29.86
C LEU A 12 3.90 -39.95 -29.20
N LEU A 13 5.20 -39.74 -29.38
CA LEU A 13 5.86 -38.46 -29.15
C LEU A 13 5.36 -37.47 -30.19
N THR A 14 4.62 -36.44 -29.76
CA THR A 14 4.48 -35.21 -30.53
C THR A 14 4.89 -34.00 -29.68
N ARG A 15 5.59 -33.10 -30.35
CA ARG A 15 6.45 -32.03 -29.83
C ARG A 15 5.66 -30.93 -29.10
N PRO A 16 6.28 -30.23 -28.12
CA PRO A 16 5.64 -29.10 -27.48
C PRO A 16 5.54 -27.91 -28.45
N ARG A 17 4.32 -27.34 -28.59
CA ARG A 17 4.10 -26.05 -29.25
C ARG A 17 4.36 -24.93 -28.24
N PRO A 18 5.19 -23.91 -28.54
CA PRO A 18 5.30 -22.73 -27.71
C PRO A 18 4.17 -21.77 -28.08
N GLY A 19 3.26 -21.51 -27.15
CA GLY A 19 2.09 -20.68 -27.46
C GLY A 19 1.26 -20.26 -26.25
N GLY A 20 1.87 -20.15 -25.07
CA GLY A 20 1.24 -19.51 -23.93
C GLY A 20 1.64 -18.04 -23.91
N ARG A 21 0.74 -17.15 -24.33
CA ARG A 21 0.80 -15.75 -23.90
C ARG A 21 0.54 -15.75 -22.39
N CYS A 22 1.61 -15.93 -21.61
CA CYS A 22 1.61 -15.60 -20.20
C CYS A 22 1.35 -14.10 -20.10
N ARG A 23 0.14 -13.73 -19.65
CA ARG A 23 -0.12 -12.36 -19.22
C ARG A 23 0.90 -12.08 -18.12
N LEU A 24 1.75 -11.08 -18.31
CA LEU A 24 2.52 -10.47 -17.21
C LEU A 24 1.52 -9.92 -16.20
N ARG A 25 1.09 -10.74 -15.25
CA ARG A 25 0.40 -10.34 -14.03
C ARG A 25 0.79 -11.27 -12.91
N ASP A 26 2.09 -11.54 -12.78
CA ASP A 26 2.58 -12.26 -11.63
C ASP A 26 3.84 -11.58 -11.09
N VAL A 27 3.61 -10.96 -9.94
CA VAL A 27 4.52 -11.00 -8.79
C VAL A 27 5.80 -10.16 -8.94
N ALA A 28 5.63 -8.84 -8.86
CA ALA A 28 6.65 -8.00 -8.22
C ALA A 28 6.63 -8.31 -6.71
N THR A 29 7.25 -9.43 -6.33
CA THR A 29 7.70 -9.64 -4.95
C THR A 29 8.67 -8.51 -4.63
N MET A 30 8.17 -7.48 -3.95
CA MET A 30 9.00 -6.46 -3.30
C MET A 30 9.71 -7.12 -2.10
N ALA A 31 10.68 -7.98 -2.39
CA ALA A 31 11.70 -8.34 -1.42
C ALA A 31 12.76 -7.25 -1.47
N SER A 32 12.66 -6.30 -0.55
CA SER A 32 13.74 -5.36 -0.26
C SER A 32 13.64 -5.08 1.23
N GLY A 33 14.75 -5.30 1.97
CA GLY A 33 14.84 -4.84 3.35
C GLY A 33 14.39 -3.39 3.45
N GLY A 34 13.81 -3.01 4.58
CA GLY A 34 13.16 -1.70 4.68
C GLY A 34 14.19 -0.61 4.40
N ILE A 35 13.81 0.28 3.49
CA ILE A 35 14.67 1.36 2.98
C ILE A 35 13.93 2.66 3.24
N ILE A 36 14.66 3.64 3.75
CA ILE A 36 14.22 5.03 3.75
C ILE A 36 14.41 5.56 2.32
N VAL A 37 13.30 5.81 1.64
CA VAL A 37 13.25 6.21 0.23
C VAL A 37 13.44 7.72 0.14
N THR A 38 14.68 8.13 -0.17
CA THR A 38 15.03 9.53 -0.42
C THR A 38 14.99 9.88 -1.92
N ASP A 39 15.15 8.88 -2.79
CA ASP A 39 15.12 9.06 -4.23
C ASP A 39 13.73 9.46 -4.75
N ARG A 40 13.71 10.45 -5.66
CA ARG A 40 12.45 10.96 -6.22
C ARG A 40 11.79 9.96 -7.14
N ASP A 41 12.53 9.31 -8.03
CA ASP A 41 11.92 8.42 -9.01
C ASP A 41 11.36 7.16 -8.34
N GLU A 42 12.01 6.64 -7.30
CA GLU A 42 11.48 5.54 -6.49
C GLU A 42 10.20 5.95 -5.74
N ALA A 43 10.15 7.14 -5.12
CA ALA A 43 8.94 7.65 -4.48
C ALA A 43 7.78 7.79 -5.48
N LEU A 44 8.05 8.26 -6.71
CA LEU A 44 7.04 8.36 -7.78
C LEU A 44 6.52 6.98 -8.22
N LYS A 45 7.41 5.97 -8.32
CA LYS A 45 7.01 4.58 -8.65
C LYS A 45 6.12 3.98 -7.57
N ILE A 46 6.45 4.19 -6.30
CA ILE A 46 5.61 3.75 -5.17
C ILE A 46 4.26 4.47 -5.24
N ALA A 47 4.29 5.80 -5.40
CA ALA A 47 3.08 6.61 -5.45
C ALA A 47 2.13 6.17 -6.56
N ILE A 48 2.60 5.86 -7.78
CA ILE A 48 1.72 5.43 -8.90
C ILE A 48 1.30 3.95 -8.81
N GLY A 49 2.10 3.10 -8.19
CA GLY A 49 1.79 1.67 -8.02
C GLY A 49 0.72 1.39 -6.97
N ALA A 50 0.47 2.33 -6.05
CA ALA A 50 -0.48 2.17 -4.97
C ALA A 50 -1.93 2.04 -5.47
N ARG A 51 -2.66 1.07 -4.92
CA ARG A 51 -4.09 0.84 -5.15
C ARG A 51 -4.89 0.95 -3.86
N THR A 52 -4.32 0.54 -2.73
CA THR A 52 -4.95 0.62 -1.41
C THR A 52 -4.12 1.50 -0.49
N VAL A 53 -4.72 2.58 0.01
CA VAL A 53 -4.07 3.55 0.89
C VAL A 53 -4.83 3.61 2.21
N ALA A 54 -4.17 3.27 3.31
CA ALA A 54 -4.71 3.51 4.64
C ALA A 54 -4.27 4.89 5.11
N VAL A 55 -5.18 5.68 5.68
CA VAL A 55 -4.92 7.08 6.04
C VAL A 55 -5.03 7.25 7.54
N LEU A 56 -3.88 7.36 8.21
CA LEU A 56 -3.79 7.57 9.65
C LEU A 56 -3.91 9.05 9.99
N GLY A 57 -4.90 9.38 10.81
CA GLY A 57 -5.21 10.77 11.19
C GLY A 57 -6.06 11.51 10.16
N ILE A 58 -6.84 10.77 9.36
CA ILE A 58 -7.79 11.35 8.42
C ILE A 58 -8.79 12.27 9.15
N LYS A 59 -9.17 13.36 8.49
CA LYS A 59 -10.15 14.34 8.96
C LYS A 59 -11.51 14.12 8.30
N THR A 60 -12.55 14.74 8.85
CA THR A 60 -13.93 14.65 8.33
C THR A 60 -14.21 15.72 7.28
N GLU A 61 -15.36 15.61 6.62
CA GLU A 61 -15.90 16.52 5.61
C GLU A 61 -16.01 17.96 6.14
N SER A 62 -16.32 18.14 7.43
CA SER A 62 -16.36 19.45 8.09
C SER A 62 -15.01 20.17 8.07
N GLN A 63 -13.93 19.45 7.78
CA GLN A 63 -12.56 19.96 7.68
C GLN A 63 -11.98 19.74 6.28
N ALA A 64 -12.80 19.82 5.23
CA ALA A 64 -12.38 19.52 3.86
C ALA A 64 -11.18 20.34 3.33
N GLY A 65 -10.95 21.55 3.85
CA GLY A 65 -9.73 22.34 3.54
C GLY A 65 -8.42 21.75 4.10
N GLN A 66 -8.54 20.68 4.90
CA GLN A 66 -7.53 19.81 5.49
C GLN A 66 -6.66 19.00 4.52
N PRO A 67 -5.31 19.01 4.52
CA PRO A 67 -4.54 18.01 3.76
C PRO A 67 -4.95 16.57 4.08
N ALA A 68 -5.24 16.31 5.36
CA ALA A 68 -5.73 15.03 5.85
C ALA A 68 -7.18 14.69 5.42
N TYR A 69 -7.83 15.50 4.57
CA TYR A 69 -9.10 15.19 3.91
C TYR A 69 -8.95 15.25 2.38
N PHE A 70 -8.46 16.38 1.84
CA PHE A 70 -8.42 16.57 0.39
C PHE A 70 -7.38 15.69 -0.33
N VAL A 71 -6.33 15.22 0.37
CA VAL A 71 -5.36 14.29 -0.22
C VAL A 71 -5.99 12.90 -0.39
N PRO A 72 -6.58 12.28 0.64
CA PRO A 72 -7.36 11.06 0.48
C PRO A 72 -8.51 11.16 -0.54
N GLU A 73 -9.25 12.27 -0.54
CA GLU A 73 -10.33 12.52 -1.52
C GLU A 73 -9.79 12.51 -2.96
N TYR A 74 -8.66 13.18 -3.20
CA TYR A 74 -7.97 13.13 -4.50
C TYR A 74 -7.53 11.71 -4.87
N LEU A 75 -6.98 10.96 -3.91
CA LEU A 75 -6.53 9.58 -4.13
C LEU A 75 -7.69 8.65 -4.49
N GLN A 76 -8.85 8.83 -3.85
CA GLN A 76 -10.09 8.13 -4.21
C GLN A 76 -10.53 8.49 -5.64
N GLY A 77 -10.45 9.78 -6.01
CA GLY A 77 -10.78 10.26 -7.36
C GLY A 77 -9.89 9.69 -8.48
N VAL A 78 -8.64 9.33 -8.18
CA VAL A 78 -7.73 8.64 -9.12
C VAL A 78 -7.80 7.11 -9.04
N GLY A 79 -8.81 6.58 -8.34
CA GLY A 79 -9.12 5.14 -8.30
C GLY A 79 -8.40 4.34 -7.21
N CYS A 80 -7.81 4.98 -6.20
CA CYS A 80 -7.29 4.27 -5.02
C CYS A 80 -8.43 3.94 -4.05
N LYS A 81 -8.38 2.77 -3.43
CA LYS A 81 -9.21 2.42 -2.27
C LYS A 81 -8.64 3.08 -1.02
N ILE A 82 -9.45 3.87 -0.31
CA ILE A 82 -9.04 4.55 0.92
C ILE A 82 -9.54 3.76 2.13
N ILE A 83 -8.67 3.55 3.12
CA ILE A 83 -9.05 3.00 4.43
C ILE A 83 -8.89 4.13 5.46
N PRO A 84 -9.98 4.77 5.90
CA PRO A 84 -9.89 5.88 6.83
C PRO A 84 -9.62 5.40 8.26
N VAL A 85 -8.53 5.89 8.87
CA VAL A 85 -8.14 5.61 10.26
C VAL A 85 -8.11 6.91 11.07
N PRO A 86 -9.27 7.40 11.55
CA PRO A 86 -9.35 8.64 12.31
C PRO A 86 -8.81 8.46 13.73
N VAL A 87 -8.11 9.47 14.24
CA VAL A 87 -7.54 9.46 15.61
C VAL A 87 -8.37 10.29 16.60
N TYR A 88 -8.93 11.43 16.17
CA TYR A 88 -9.61 12.38 17.07
C TYR A 88 -11.14 12.32 17.03
N TYR A 89 -11.72 11.46 16.19
CA TYR A 89 -13.16 11.46 15.90
C TYR A 89 -13.79 10.09 16.19
N PRO A 90 -14.01 9.75 17.47
CA PRO A 90 -14.47 8.42 17.87
C PRO A 90 -15.96 8.15 17.55
N ASP A 91 -16.73 9.16 17.17
CA ASP A 91 -18.17 8.99 16.89
C ASP A 91 -18.47 8.83 15.39
N VAL A 92 -17.48 9.14 14.54
CA VAL A 92 -17.64 9.09 13.08
C VAL A 92 -17.56 7.65 12.60
N GLN A 93 -18.54 7.21 11.82
CA GLN A 93 -18.59 5.83 11.30
C GLN A 93 -18.12 5.72 9.85
N GLN A 94 -18.20 6.80 9.08
CA GLN A 94 -17.81 6.84 7.67
C GLN A 94 -17.12 8.16 7.36
N ILE A 95 -16.10 8.11 6.51
CA ILE A 95 -15.38 9.27 5.97
C ILE A 95 -15.16 8.99 4.48
N LEU A 96 -15.47 9.94 3.60
CA LEU A 96 -15.37 9.77 2.14
C LEU A 96 -16.19 8.58 1.60
N GLY A 97 -17.29 8.25 2.29
CA GLY A 97 -18.15 7.11 1.95
C GLY A 97 -17.58 5.73 2.29
N GLU A 98 -16.39 5.66 2.88
CA GLU A 98 -15.74 4.41 3.33
C GLU A 98 -15.92 4.23 4.85
N PRO A 99 -16.12 3.00 5.34
CA PRO A 99 -16.20 2.73 6.78
C PRO A 99 -14.88 3.00 7.48
N VAL A 100 -14.91 3.68 8.62
CA VAL A 100 -13.70 3.96 9.39
C VAL A 100 -13.20 2.73 10.15
N VAL A 101 -11.88 2.61 10.24
CA VAL A 101 -11.20 1.60 11.05
C VAL A 101 -10.53 2.30 12.22
N ARG A 102 -10.71 1.78 13.43
CA ARG A 102 -10.18 2.42 14.66
C ARG A 102 -8.83 1.89 15.09
N ASP A 103 -8.46 0.74 14.56
CA ASP A 103 -7.25 0.03 14.95
C ASP A 103 -6.58 -0.50 13.69
N LEU A 104 -5.31 -0.14 13.49
CA LEU A 104 -4.52 -0.59 12.35
C LEU A 104 -4.47 -2.13 12.26
N ARG A 105 -4.53 -2.83 13.40
CA ARG A 105 -4.51 -4.30 13.51
C ARG A 105 -5.78 -4.98 12.99
N GLN A 106 -6.88 -4.23 12.87
CA GLN A 106 -8.14 -4.73 12.31
C GLN A 106 -8.12 -4.76 10.78
N ILE A 107 -7.16 -4.09 10.14
CA ILE A 107 -7.03 -4.08 8.68
C ILE A 107 -6.47 -5.43 8.22
N LYS A 108 -7.36 -6.32 7.75
CA LYS A 108 -7.00 -7.66 7.23
C LYS A 108 -6.69 -7.69 5.74
N GLN A 109 -6.89 -6.58 5.05
CA GLN A 109 -6.57 -6.42 3.64
C GLN A 109 -5.15 -5.87 3.46
N ARG A 110 -4.52 -6.17 2.33
CA ARG A 110 -3.22 -5.60 1.97
C ARG A 110 -3.31 -4.08 1.85
N VAL A 111 -2.39 -3.38 2.48
CA VAL A 111 -2.21 -1.92 2.38
C VAL A 111 -0.93 -1.65 1.61
N ASP A 112 -1.02 -0.96 0.48
CA ASP A 112 0.17 -0.63 -0.31
C ASP A 112 0.90 0.57 0.32
N ILE A 113 0.14 1.58 0.75
CA ILE A 113 0.67 2.77 1.43
C ILE A 113 -0.13 3.06 2.70
N LEU A 114 0.56 3.21 3.83
CA LEU A 114 0.01 3.85 5.03
C LEU A 114 0.41 5.33 5.00
N ASP A 115 -0.55 6.20 4.67
CA ASP A 115 -0.39 7.65 4.59
C ASP A 115 -0.63 8.30 5.97
N VAL A 116 0.37 8.99 6.51
CA VAL A 116 0.39 9.46 7.90
C VAL A 116 0.30 10.98 7.96
N PHE A 117 -0.77 11.47 8.60
CA PHE A 117 -1.02 12.90 8.87
C PHE A 117 -0.84 13.26 10.35
N ARG A 118 -0.08 12.46 11.10
CA ARG A 118 0.21 12.68 12.52
C ARG A 118 1.44 13.58 12.68
N ARG A 119 1.46 14.39 13.73
CA ARG A 119 2.64 15.22 14.05
C ARG A 119 3.81 14.32 14.47
N PRO A 120 5.07 14.73 14.25
CA PRO A 120 6.24 13.94 14.64
C PRO A 120 6.19 13.43 16.09
N GLN A 121 5.76 14.28 17.02
CA GLN A 121 5.63 13.98 18.45
C GLN A 121 4.65 12.82 18.76
N ASP A 122 3.67 12.60 17.89
CA ASP A 122 2.65 11.57 18.05
C ASP A 122 2.99 10.27 17.28
N LEU A 123 4.06 10.25 16.47
CA LEU A 123 4.41 9.10 15.63
C LEU A 123 4.80 7.88 16.46
N ALA A 124 5.59 8.09 17.52
CA ALA A 124 6.07 7.02 18.39
C ALA A 124 4.94 6.16 18.96
N GLY A 125 3.79 6.78 19.28
CA GLY A 125 2.61 6.07 19.80
C GLY A 125 1.93 5.15 18.79
N HIS A 126 2.21 5.30 17.50
CA HIS A 126 1.63 4.48 16.43
C HIS A 126 2.61 3.42 15.90
N LEU A 127 3.87 3.43 16.32
CA LEU A 127 4.90 2.52 15.79
C LEU A 127 4.52 1.05 16.03
N GLU A 128 4.21 0.69 17.27
CA GLU A 128 3.87 -0.69 17.64
C GLU A 128 2.61 -1.17 16.90
N ASP A 129 1.62 -0.29 16.75
CA ASP A 129 0.39 -0.61 16.02
C ASP A 129 0.67 -0.90 14.54
N ILE A 130 1.59 -0.16 13.91
CA ILE A 130 2.01 -0.36 12.53
C ILE A 130 2.78 -1.68 12.38
N LEU A 131 3.71 -1.95 13.30
CA LEU A 131 4.53 -3.17 13.29
C LEU A 131 3.69 -4.44 13.56
N ALA A 132 2.59 -4.30 14.30
CA ALA A 132 1.62 -5.35 14.61
C ALA A 132 0.55 -5.57 13.52
N MET A 133 0.55 -4.78 12.44
CA MET A 133 -0.37 -5.00 11.32
C MET A 133 -0.10 -6.34 10.62
N GLU A 134 -1.16 -7.07 10.29
CA GLU A 134 -1.09 -8.33 9.54
C GLU A 134 -2.18 -8.35 8.44
N PRO A 135 -1.81 -8.15 7.16
CA PRO A 135 -0.46 -7.92 6.64
C PRO A 135 0.10 -6.51 6.95
N ARG A 136 1.42 -6.40 7.06
CA ARG A 136 2.11 -5.09 7.18
C ARG A 136 1.97 -4.27 5.89
N PRO A 137 1.97 -2.92 5.98
CA PRO A 137 1.96 -2.08 4.80
C PRO A 137 3.27 -2.23 4.01
N ASP A 138 3.20 -2.17 2.68
CA ASP A 138 4.43 -2.21 1.86
C ASP A 138 5.28 -0.95 2.06
N CYS A 139 4.62 0.18 2.31
CA CYS A 139 5.23 1.49 2.49
C CYS A 139 4.49 2.33 3.53
N VAL A 140 5.23 3.05 4.36
CA VAL A 140 4.73 4.15 5.20
C VAL A 140 5.12 5.47 4.57
N TRP A 141 4.16 6.36 4.42
CA TRP A 141 4.33 7.66 3.78
C TRP A 141 4.06 8.77 4.79
N LEU A 142 5.10 9.53 5.14
CA LEU A 142 4.98 10.67 6.03
C LEU A 142 4.73 11.92 5.17
N GLN A 143 3.61 12.59 5.42
CA GLN A 143 3.23 13.77 4.65
C GLN A 143 4.20 14.93 4.87
N SER A 144 4.17 15.90 3.95
CA SER A 144 5.07 17.06 3.96
C SER A 144 5.13 17.74 5.33
N GLY A 145 6.36 17.95 5.83
CA GLY A 145 6.62 18.55 7.14
C GLY A 145 6.60 17.55 8.31
N ILE A 146 6.46 16.25 8.04
CA ILE A 146 6.55 15.18 9.03
C ILE A 146 7.79 14.34 8.71
N SER A 147 8.70 14.29 9.69
CA SER A 147 9.90 13.46 9.67
C SER A 147 10.30 13.15 11.11
N ASP A 148 10.74 11.92 11.35
CA ASP A 148 11.26 11.45 12.63
C ASP A 148 12.27 10.33 12.33
N PRO A 149 13.58 10.62 12.40
CA PRO A 149 14.61 9.66 12.01
C PRO A 149 14.55 8.34 12.80
N ASP A 150 14.21 8.39 14.08
CA ASP A 150 14.14 7.19 14.92
C ASP A 150 12.93 6.32 14.53
N PHE A 151 11.80 6.95 14.24
CA PHE A 151 10.61 6.26 13.74
C PHE A 151 10.83 5.67 12.35
N GLU A 152 11.43 6.44 11.45
CA GLU A 152 11.79 6.01 10.09
C GLU A 152 12.73 4.80 10.11
N GLN A 153 13.76 4.84 10.96
CA GLN A 153 14.73 3.75 11.09
C GLN A 153 14.09 2.48 11.63
N LYS A 154 13.26 2.56 12.68
CA LYS A 154 12.59 1.39 13.25
C LYS A 154 11.66 0.69 12.27
N LEU A 155 10.96 1.45 11.42
CA LEU A 155 10.14 0.89 10.35
C LEU A 155 11.00 0.24 9.25
N ALA A 156 12.10 0.87 8.88
CA ALA A 156 13.05 0.32 7.91
C ALA A 156 13.67 -1.00 8.42
N ASP A 157 14.09 -1.05 9.69
CA ASP A 157 14.62 -2.26 10.33
C ASP A 157 13.60 -3.41 10.34
N ALA A 158 12.31 -3.07 10.42
CA ALA A 158 11.21 -4.02 10.33
C ALA A 158 10.85 -4.48 8.91
N GLY A 159 11.56 -4.00 7.89
CA GLY A 159 11.34 -4.39 6.49
C GLY A 159 10.34 -3.51 5.73
N ILE A 160 9.89 -2.39 6.30
CA ILE A 160 8.89 -1.51 5.70
C ILE A 160 9.59 -0.36 4.97
N LYS A 161 9.16 -0.03 3.74
CA LYS A 161 9.67 1.15 3.04
C LYS A 161 9.13 2.42 3.70
N VAL A 162 9.96 3.45 3.85
CA VAL A 162 9.52 4.71 4.45
C VAL A 162 9.81 5.87 3.52
N VAL A 163 8.80 6.69 3.22
CA VAL A 163 8.95 7.92 2.43
C VAL A 163 8.70 9.11 3.36
N PRO A 164 9.75 9.81 3.82
CA PRO A 164 9.60 10.92 4.76
C PRO A 164 9.30 12.26 4.06
N SER A 165 8.52 13.14 4.71
CA SER A 165 8.28 14.54 4.33
C SER A 165 7.88 14.81 2.87
N ARG A 166 7.01 13.99 2.27
CA ARG A 166 6.54 14.16 0.88
C ARG A 166 5.03 14.18 0.77
N CYS A 167 4.50 14.93 -0.19
CA CYS A 167 3.05 14.96 -0.42
C CYS A 167 2.64 13.90 -1.43
N LEU A 168 1.89 12.89 -0.98
CA LEU A 168 1.45 11.77 -1.82
C LEU A 168 0.59 12.23 -3.01
N LYS A 169 -0.28 13.22 -2.83
CA LYS A 169 -1.08 13.81 -3.93
C LYS A 169 -0.19 14.39 -5.03
N VAL A 170 0.83 15.18 -4.65
CA VAL A 170 1.74 15.83 -5.60
C VAL A 170 2.55 14.80 -6.36
N ASP A 171 3.12 13.81 -5.66
CA ASP A 171 3.91 12.76 -6.29
C ASP A 171 3.05 11.83 -7.17
N ARG A 172 1.83 11.49 -6.74
CA ARG A 172 0.87 10.73 -7.55
C ARG A 172 0.49 11.49 -8.83
N ALA A 173 0.19 12.79 -8.73
CA ALA A 173 -0.13 13.62 -9.88
C ALA A 173 1.06 13.74 -10.85
N ALA A 174 2.26 13.97 -10.32
CA ALA A 174 3.48 14.06 -11.11
C ALA A 174 3.81 12.75 -11.82
N ALA A 175 3.63 11.61 -11.16
CA ALA A 175 3.84 10.30 -11.76
C ALA A 175 2.78 9.98 -12.84
N GLY A 176 1.51 10.27 -12.56
CA GLY A 176 0.40 10.04 -13.48
C GLY A 176 0.52 10.86 -14.78
N GLY A 177 1.05 12.08 -14.70
CA GLY A 177 1.35 12.89 -15.89
C GLY A 177 2.52 12.37 -16.74
N ARG A 178 3.44 11.58 -16.16
CA ARG A 178 4.60 11.02 -16.87
C ARG A 178 4.31 9.69 -17.55
N SER A 179 3.31 8.92 -17.12
CA SER A 179 2.92 7.66 -17.77
C SER A 179 2.12 7.82 -19.07
N ALA A 180 1.82 9.06 -19.48
CA ALA A 180 1.11 9.37 -20.73
C ALA A 180 2.02 9.85 -21.88
N LEU A 181 3.35 9.75 -21.74
CA LEU A 181 4.34 10.10 -22.76
C LEU A 181 5.17 8.88 -23.19
#